data_AF-A0A2M9AT06-F1
#
_entry.id   AF-A0A2M9AT06-F1
#
_cell.length_a   1.000
_cell.length_b   1.000
_cell.length_c   1.000
_cell.angle_alpha   90.00
_cell.angle_beta   90.00
_cell.angle_gamma   90.00
#
_symmetry.space_group_name_H-M   'P 1'
#
loop_
_entity.id
_entity.type
_entity.pdbx_description
1 polymer ?
#
loop_
_entity_poly.entity_id
_entity_poly.type
_entity_poly.pdbx_seq_one_letter_code
_entity_poly.pdbx_strand_id
1 'polypeptide(L)'
;MTWVVLQVNALSQLRANRAGYSVSWFLTSVFVVLTAWSYSSISEDPDFYISSTKWHGEGLGGWLFFFTAFAFLHAHWFPGSMLKATETGSRPDVSQGVKEFLLYFFWPVGVWFIQPRLNKIWEEHRWAQQALQRLGTDE
;
A
#
# COMPACT_ATOMS: atom_id res chain seq x y z
N MET A 1 3.91 -7.83 4.78
CA MET A 1 3.01 -6.68 5.05
C MET A 1 3.72 -5.51 5.73
N THR A 2 4.59 -5.72 6.72
CA THR A 2 5.27 -4.64 7.46
C THR A 2 5.95 -3.60 6.56
N TRP A 3 6.69 -4.06 5.54
CA TRP A 3 7.34 -3.17 4.56
C TRP A 3 6.35 -2.22 3.86
N VAL A 4 5.20 -2.74 3.43
CA VAL A 4 4.18 -1.96 2.72
C VAL A 4 3.59 -0.89 3.62
N VAL A 5 3.32 -1.21 4.89
CA VAL A 5 2.81 -0.26 5.88
C VAL A 5 3.82 0.89 6.12
N LEU A 6 5.11 0.57 6.22
CA LEU A 6 6.17 1.59 6.38
C LEU A 6 6.23 2.52 5.17
N GLN A 7 6.09 2.00 3.95
CA GLN A 7 6.09 2.82 2.74
C GLN A 7 4.86 3.74 2.65
N VAL A 8 3.66 3.25 3.00
CA VAL A 8 2.46 4.10 3.06
C VAL A 8 2.65 5.24 4.07
N ASN A 9 3.23 4.95 5.23
CA ASN A 9 3.52 5.98 6.24
C ASN A 9 4.55 7.02 5.75
N ALA A 10 5.56 6.60 4.99
CA ALA A 10 6.52 7.52 4.40
C ALA A 10 5.88 8.38 3.30
N LEU A 11 5.07 7.78 2.43
CA LEU A 11 4.38 8.47 1.33
C LEU A 11 3.31 9.45 1.83
N SER A 12 2.62 9.13 2.93
CA SER A 12 1.60 10.03 3.51
C SER A 12 2.20 11.34 4.05
N GLN A 13 3.45 11.30 4.52
CA GLN A 13 4.16 12.48 4.99
C GLN A 13 4.65 13.37 3.84
N LEU A 14 5.07 12.76 2.73
CA LEU A 14 5.66 13.48 1.59
C LEU A 14 4.66 14.34 0.81
N ARG A 15 3.36 14.02 0.88
CA ARG A 15 2.35 14.77 0.14
C ARG A 15 1.03 14.78 0.89
N ALA A 16 0.94 15.72 1.83
CA ALA A 16 -0.04 15.72 2.91
C ALA A 16 -1.51 15.55 2.49
N ASN A 17 -2.00 16.05 1.35
CA ASN A 17 -3.47 16.08 1.17
C ASN A 17 -4.04 16.46 -0.20
N ARG A 18 -3.85 15.71 -1.32
CA ARG A 18 -4.54 16.09 -2.60
C ARG A 18 -5.09 15.02 -3.54
N ALA A 19 -4.97 13.72 -3.28
CA ALA A 19 -5.50 12.71 -4.21
C ALA A 19 -6.61 11.80 -3.66
N GLY A 20 -7.24 12.17 -2.54
CA GLY A 20 -8.39 11.43 -2.01
C GLY A 20 -8.05 10.01 -1.54
N TYR A 21 -6.81 9.76 -1.10
CA TYR A 21 -6.40 8.48 -0.52
C TYR A 21 -6.73 8.46 0.98
N SER A 22 -7.46 7.44 1.42
CA SER A 22 -7.77 7.21 2.83
C SER A 22 -6.79 6.20 3.42
N VAL A 23 -5.85 6.68 4.24
CA VAL A 23 -4.93 5.80 4.99
C VAL A 23 -5.71 4.88 5.93
N SER A 24 -6.82 5.35 6.50
CA SER A 24 -7.71 4.52 7.31
C SER A 24 -8.26 3.32 6.54
N TRP A 25 -8.65 3.52 5.26
CA TRP A 25 -9.13 2.41 4.43
C TRP A 25 -8.04 1.37 4.14
N PHE A 26 -6.81 1.82 3.92
CA PHE A 26 -5.65 0.94 3.83
C PHE A 26 -5.41 0.16 5.14
N LEU A 27 -5.43 0.83 6.29
CA LEU A 27 -5.24 0.18 7.59
C LEU A 27 -6.33 -0.84 7.89
N THR A 28 -7.60 -0.53 7.57
CA THR A 28 -8.70 -1.49 7.67
C THR A 28 -8.44 -2.71 6.79
N SER A 29 -7.96 -2.53 5.56
CA SER A 29 -7.64 -3.65 4.66
C SER A 29 -6.53 -4.53 5.23
N VAL A 30 -5.47 -3.93 5.76
CA VAL A 30 -4.38 -4.66 6.42
C VAL A 30 -4.89 -5.41 7.65
N PHE A 31 -5.72 -4.77 8.46
CA PHE A 31 -6.30 -5.38 9.66
C PHE A 31 -7.19 -6.59 9.32
N VAL A 32 -8.02 -6.47 8.28
CA VAL A 32 -8.85 -7.58 7.77
C VAL A 32 -7.98 -8.76 7.36
N VAL A 33 -6.91 -8.53 6.58
CA VAL A 33 -6.01 -9.60 6.13
C VAL A 33 -5.32 -10.28 7.30
N LEU A 34 -4.82 -9.52 8.27
CA LEU A 34 -4.15 -10.08 9.46
C LEU A 34 -5.12 -10.86 10.34
N THR A 35 -6.35 -10.36 10.51
CA THR A 35 -7.39 -11.03 11.29
C THR A 35 -7.82 -12.33 10.62
N ALA A 36 -8.06 -12.30 9.30
CA ALA A 36 -8.40 -13.48 8.51
C ALA A 36 -7.30 -14.55 8.54
N TRP A 37 -6.04 -14.14 8.42
CA TRP A 37 -4.89 -15.05 8.53
C TRP A 37 -4.77 -15.65 9.94
N SER A 38 -4.98 -14.83 10.98
CA SER A 38 -4.96 -15.29 12.38
C SER A 38 -6.11 -16.26 12.66
N TYR A 39 -7.32 -15.93 12.21
CA TYR A 39 -8.50 -16.78 12.33
C TYR A 39 -8.28 -18.12 11.62
N SER A 40 -7.82 -18.10 10.38
CA SER A 40 -7.52 -19.32 9.62
C SER A 40 -6.47 -20.20 10.31
N SER A 41 -5.48 -19.59 10.96
CA SER A 41 -4.42 -20.33 11.66
C SER A 41 -4.88 -20.97 12.97
N ILE A 42 -5.95 -20.45 13.59
CA ILE A 42 -6.45 -20.89 14.91
C ILE A 42 -7.67 -21.81 14.78
N SER A 43 -8.58 -21.50 13.86
CA SER A 43 -9.88 -22.17 13.77
C SER A 43 -9.81 -23.58 13.17
N GLU A 44 -8.74 -23.90 12.42
CA GLU A 44 -8.62 -25.13 11.63
C GLU A 44 -9.89 -25.43 10.79
N ASP A 45 -10.61 -24.38 10.39
CA ASP A 45 -11.89 -24.46 9.70
C ASP A 45 -11.69 -25.05 8.30
N PRO A 46 -12.35 -26.17 7.95
CA PRO A 46 -12.22 -26.75 6.61
C PRO A 46 -12.79 -25.82 5.52
N ASP A 47 -13.77 -24.97 5.85
CA ASP A 47 -14.48 -24.13 4.88
C ASP A 47 -13.74 -22.82 4.61
N PHE A 48 -12.71 -22.47 5.38
CA PHE A 48 -11.94 -21.23 5.21
C PHE A 48 -10.48 -21.39 5.63
N TYR A 49 -9.58 -21.32 4.63
CA TYR A 49 -8.15 -21.42 4.88
C TYR A 49 -7.35 -20.41 4.05
N ILE A 50 -6.56 -19.57 4.73
CA ILE A 50 -5.68 -18.57 4.11
C ILE A 50 -4.30 -18.67 4.73
N SER A 51 -3.32 -19.05 3.90
CA SER A 51 -1.90 -19.10 4.25
C SER A 51 -1.04 -18.49 3.13
N SER A 52 0.28 -18.51 3.25
CA SER A 52 1.17 -17.97 2.23
C SER A 52 1.14 -18.76 0.92
N THR A 53 0.77 -20.05 0.96
CA THR A 53 0.82 -20.96 -0.19
C THR A 53 -0.53 -21.55 -0.60
N LYS A 54 -1.54 -21.50 0.28
CA LYS A 54 -2.86 -22.08 0.04
C LYS A 54 -3.94 -21.11 0.47
N TRP A 55 -4.93 -20.96 -0.41
CA TRP A 55 -6.01 -20.00 -0.31
C TRP A 55 -7.28 -20.75 -0.71
N HIS A 56 -8.21 -20.92 0.22
CA HIS A 56 -9.41 -21.73 0.06
C HIS A 56 -10.58 -21.10 0.83
N GLY A 57 -11.77 -21.19 0.25
CA GLY A 57 -13.00 -20.76 0.85
C GLY A 57 -14.18 -21.46 0.19
N GLU A 58 -14.98 -22.17 0.98
CA GLU A 58 -16.20 -22.86 0.56
C GLU A 58 -17.40 -22.38 1.39
N GLY A 59 -18.62 -22.63 0.89
CA GLY A 59 -19.85 -22.28 1.60
C GLY A 59 -19.88 -20.82 2.08
N LEU A 60 -20.13 -20.63 3.38
CA LEU A 60 -20.12 -19.31 4.03
C LEU A 60 -18.70 -18.73 4.18
N GLY A 61 -17.68 -19.59 4.31
CA GLY A 61 -16.26 -19.21 4.30
C GLY A 61 -15.82 -18.58 2.98
N GLY A 62 -16.51 -18.90 1.87
CA GLY A 62 -16.31 -18.26 0.57
C GLY A 62 -16.48 -16.74 0.59
N TRP A 63 -17.43 -16.21 1.36
CA TRP A 63 -17.61 -14.74 1.48
C TRP A 63 -16.46 -14.07 2.22
N LEU A 64 -16.00 -14.70 3.32
CA LEU A 64 -14.82 -14.25 4.05
C LEU A 64 -13.58 -14.29 3.15
N PHE A 65 -13.49 -15.31 2.30
CA PHE A 65 -12.43 -15.44 1.30
C PHE A 65 -12.44 -14.27 0.31
N PHE A 66 -13.57 -13.96 -0.33
CA PHE A 66 -13.63 -12.85 -1.28
C PHE A 66 -13.30 -11.51 -0.64
N PHE A 67 -13.82 -11.25 0.56
CA PHE A 67 -13.52 -10.02 1.29
C PHE A 67 -12.04 -9.91 1.65
N THR A 68 -11.43 -11.01 2.10
CA THR A 68 -9.99 -11.05 2.42
C THR A 68 -9.12 -10.91 1.19
N ALA A 69 -9.46 -11.58 0.09
CA ALA A 69 -8.74 -11.47 -1.18
C ALA A 69 -8.80 -10.03 -1.72
N PHE A 70 -9.97 -9.39 -1.66
CA PHE A 70 -10.12 -7.99 -2.02
C PHE A 70 -9.26 -7.08 -1.12
N ALA A 71 -9.30 -7.25 0.20
CA ALA A 71 -8.50 -6.48 1.13
C ALA A 71 -6.99 -6.68 0.89
N PHE A 72 -6.56 -7.89 0.56
CA PHE A 72 -5.18 -8.22 0.20
C PHE A 72 -4.74 -7.52 -1.08
N LEU A 73 -5.53 -7.58 -2.14
CA LEU A 73 -5.24 -6.88 -3.40
C LEU A 73 -5.21 -5.37 -3.19
N HIS A 74 -6.18 -4.83 -2.45
CA HIS A 74 -6.23 -3.41 -2.12
C HIS A 74 -5.00 -2.96 -1.31
N ALA A 75 -4.52 -3.77 -0.37
CA ALA A 75 -3.32 -3.46 0.42
C ALA A 75 -2.04 -3.34 -0.42
N HIS A 76 -1.95 -4.02 -1.57
CA HIS A 76 -0.81 -3.87 -2.50
C HIS A 76 -1.06 -2.80 -3.56
N TRP A 77 -2.32 -2.60 -3.97
CA TRP A 77 -2.70 -1.57 -4.93
C TRP A 77 -2.50 -0.16 -4.36
N PHE A 78 -2.97 0.05 -3.13
CA PHE A 78 -2.95 1.34 -2.46
C PHE A 78 -1.56 2.02 -2.45
N PRO A 79 -0.49 1.39 -1.94
CA PRO A 79 0.83 2.00 -1.90
C PRO A 79 1.41 2.26 -3.29
N GLY A 80 1.16 1.38 -4.27
CA GLY A 80 1.61 1.56 -5.65
C GLY A 80 0.93 2.75 -6.33
N SER A 81 -0.39 2.83 -6.18
CA SER A 81 -1.19 3.94 -6.66
C SER A 81 -0.79 5.26 -6.00
N MET A 82 -0.53 5.24 -4.68
CA MET A 82 -0.08 6.40 -3.91
C MET A 82 1.32 6.87 -4.31
N LEU A 83 2.27 5.95 -4.53
CA LEU A 83 3.60 6.28 -5.04
C LEU A 83 3.50 6.98 -6.39
N LYS A 84 2.74 6.40 -7.32
CA LYS A 84 2.54 6.98 -8.64
C LYS A 84 1.89 8.36 -8.56
N ALA A 85 0.86 8.51 -7.73
CA ALA A 85 0.19 9.80 -7.54
C ALA A 85 1.10 10.87 -6.93
N THR A 86 2.08 10.45 -6.13
CA THR A 86 3.08 11.36 -5.56
C THR A 86 4.04 11.85 -6.64
N GLU A 87 4.43 10.98 -7.58
CA GLU A 87 5.30 11.33 -8.72
C GLU A 87 4.61 12.17 -9.79
N THR A 88 3.40 11.80 -10.20
CA THR A 88 2.71 12.45 -11.33
C THR A 88 1.93 13.69 -10.92
N GLY A 89 1.74 13.89 -9.62
CA GLY A 89 0.96 15.00 -9.13
C GLY A 89 -0.54 14.73 -9.01
N SER A 90 -1.06 13.68 -9.65
CA SER A 90 -2.50 13.36 -9.77
C SER A 90 -2.78 11.86 -9.57
N ARG A 91 -4.03 11.49 -9.25
CA ARG A 91 -4.42 10.09 -9.09
C ARG A 91 -4.27 9.33 -10.42
N PRO A 92 -3.51 8.23 -10.49
CA PRO A 92 -3.34 7.46 -11.72
C PRO A 92 -4.62 6.71 -12.08
N ASP A 93 -4.84 6.53 -13.38
CA ASP A 93 -5.82 5.58 -13.88
C ASP A 93 -5.44 4.14 -13.51
N VAL A 94 -6.43 3.25 -13.51
CA VAL A 94 -6.21 1.83 -13.20
C VAL A 94 -5.15 1.22 -14.13
N SER A 95 -5.20 1.50 -15.44
CA SER A 95 -4.18 0.98 -16.38
C SER A 95 -2.77 1.47 -16.04
N GLN A 96 -2.64 2.71 -15.56
CA GLN A 96 -1.37 3.32 -15.18
C GLN A 96 -0.83 2.79 -13.85
N GLY A 97 -1.70 2.30 -12.96
CA GLY A 97 -1.33 1.76 -11.65
C GLY A 97 -1.00 0.27 -11.64
N VAL A 98 -1.30 -0.48 -12.71
CA VAL A 98 -1.02 -1.94 -12.77
C VAL A 98 0.46 -2.24 -12.57
N LYS A 99 1.34 -1.47 -13.22
CA LYS A 99 2.79 -1.68 -13.09
C LYS A 99 3.23 -1.53 -11.64
N GLU A 100 2.81 -0.46 -10.98
CA GLU A 100 3.12 -0.21 -9.58
C GLU A 100 2.54 -1.29 -8.67
N PHE A 101 1.30 -1.71 -8.90
CA PHE A 101 0.72 -2.84 -8.18
C PHE A 101 1.60 -4.09 -8.29
N LEU A 102 2.03 -4.46 -9.49
CA LEU A 102 2.89 -5.64 -9.69
C LEU A 102 4.23 -5.52 -8.95
N LEU A 103 4.83 -4.32 -8.90
CA LEU A 103 6.04 -4.09 -8.12
C LEU A 103 5.80 -4.34 -6.62
N TYR A 104 4.69 -3.84 -6.08
CA TYR A 104 4.36 -4.08 -4.67
C TYR A 104 3.98 -5.54 -4.38
N PHE A 105 3.31 -6.19 -5.33
CA PHE A 105 2.86 -7.58 -5.22
C PHE A 105 4.03 -8.57 -5.28
N PHE A 106 4.99 -8.39 -6.20
CA PHE A 106 6.17 -9.24 -6.35
C PHE A 106 7.32 -8.77 -5.45
N TRP A 107 7.06 -8.77 -4.14
CA TRP A 107 8.12 -8.63 -3.15
C TRP A 107 9.02 -9.89 -3.13
N PRO A 108 10.36 -9.78 -3.04
CA PRO A 108 11.15 -8.57 -2.83
C PRO A 108 11.60 -7.85 -4.12
N VAL A 109 11.40 -8.44 -5.30
CA VAL A 109 11.92 -7.91 -6.59
C VAL A 109 11.49 -6.46 -6.83
N GLY A 110 10.24 -6.11 -6.53
CA GLY A 110 9.77 -4.74 -6.74
C GLY A 110 10.43 -3.69 -5.82
N VAL A 111 11.02 -4.09 -4.70
CA VAL A 111 11.72 -3.17 -3.78
C VAL A 111 12.87 -2.46 -4.49
N TRP A 112 13.63 -3.18 -5.32
CA TRP A 112 14.74 -2.60 -6.08
C TRP A 112 14.31 -1.50 -7.06
N PHE A 113 13.07 -1.55 -7.54
CA PHE A 113 12.52 -0.52 -8.41
C PHE A 113 11.82 0.60 -7.64
N ILE A 114 11.18 0.29 -6.51
CA ILE A 114 10.45 1.26 -5.70
C ILE A 114 11.40 2.15 -4.90
N GLN A 115 12.47 1.59 -4.32
CA GLN A 115 13.35 2.31 -3.41
C GLN A 115 14.07 3.51 -4.08
N PRO A 116 14.66 3.41 -5.28
CA PRO A 116 15.26 4.55 -5.95
C PRO A 116 14.25 5.67 -6.26
N ARG A 117 13.02 5.30 -6.63
CA ARG A 117 11.93 6.25 -6.90
C ARG A 117 11.54 7.02 -5.64
N LEU A 118 11.40 6.32 -4.52
CA LEU A 118 11.06 6.93 -3.23
C LEU A 118 12.16 7.90 -2.75
N ASN A 119 13.43 7.53 -2.93
CA ASN A 119 14.57 8.40 -2.57
C ASN A 119 14.55 9.71 -3.35
N LYS A 120 14.28 9.65 -4.66
CA LYS A 120 14.19 10.85 -5.51
C LYS A 120 13.11 11.82 -5.01
N ILE A 121 11.91 11.30 -4.70
CA ILE A 121 10.80 12.12 -4.17
C ILE A 121 11.18 12.76 -2.83
N TRP A 122 11.89 12.03 -1.97
CA TRP A 122 12.36 12.53 -0.68
C TRP A 122 13.38 13.65 -0.80
N GLU A 123 14.33 13.52 -1.74
CA GLU A 123 15.32 14.57 -2.02
C GLU A 123 14.66 15.83 -2.55
N GLU A 124 13.74 15.71 -3.51
CA GLU A 124 12.96 16.83 -4.05
C GLU A 124 12.16 17.54 -2.96
N HIS A 125 11.50 16.79 -2.08
CA HIS A 125 10.74 17.35 -0.96
C HIS A 125 11.65 18.09 0.03
N ARG A 126 12.81 17.53 0.36
CA ARG A 126 13.79 18.13 1.28
C ARG A 126 14.34 19.45 0.72
N TRP A 127 14.68 19.49 -0.57
CA TRP A 127 15.16 20.72 -1.21
C TRP A 127 14.08 21.80 -1.28
N ALA A 128 12.84 21.42 -1.59
CA ALA A 128 11.71 22.35 -1.57
C ALA A 128 11.51 22.97 -0.18
N GLN A 129 11.58 22.17 0.89
CA GLN A 129 11.49 22.68 2.27
C GLN A 129 12.66 23.61 2.63
N GLN A 130 13.88 23.26 2.25
CA GLN A 130 15.07 24.10 2.49
C GLN A 130 14.99 25.44 1.74
N ALA A 131 14.48 25.44 0.51
CA ALA A 131 14.29 26.67 -0.26
C ALA A 131 13.25 27.60 0.41
N LEU A 132 12.13 27.03 0.87
CA LEU A 132 11.12 27.79 1.62
C LEU A 132 11.65 28.35 2.94
N GLN A 133 12.48 27.59 3.65
CA GLN A 133 13.13 28.06 4.88
C GLN A 133 14.06 29.24 4.60
N ARG A 134 14.90 29.17 3.56
CA ARG A 134 15.80 30.27 3.18
C ARG A 134 15.02 31.55 2.85
N LEU A 135 13.94 31.43 2.07
CA LEU A 135 13.09 32.56 1.72
C LEU A 135 12.38 33.20 2.93
N GLY A 136 12.05 32.41 3.96
CA GLY A 136 11.42 32.91 5.19
C GLY A 136 12.40 33.41 6.26
N THR A 137 13.70 33.17 6.10
CA THR A 137 14.75 33.68 7.02
C THR A 137 15.41 34.96 6.51
N ASP A 138 15.10 35.38 5.29
CA ASP A 138 15.62 36.59 4.65
C ASP A 138 14.69 37.82 4.84
N GLU A 139 13.62 37.67 5.65
CA GLU A 139 12.73 38.76 6.15
C GLU A 139 13.09 39.16 7.59
#